data_AF-A0A5J4L017-F1
#
_entry.id   AF-A0A5J4L017-F1
#
_cell.length_a   1.000
_cell.length_b   1.000
_cell.length_c   1.000
_cell.angle_alpha   90.00
_cell.angle_beta   90.00
_cell.angle_gamma   90.00
#
_symmetry.space_group_name_H-M   'P 1'
#
loop_
_entity.id
_entity.type
_entity.pdbx_description
1 polymer ?
#
loop_
_entity_poly.entity_id
_entity_poly.type
_entity_poly.pdbx_seq_one_letter_code
_entity_poly.pdbx_strand_id
1 'polypeptide(L)' 'MSREQNEDTTVYRVVVNHEEQYSIWPDYLPIPLGWSDTGKNGLKDECLAYVKEVWTDMRPLSLRQKMETSAR' A
#
# COMPACT_ATOMS: atom_id res chain seq x y z
N MET A 1 2.70 17.84 23.33
CA MET A 1 1.60 17.32 22.49
C MET A 1 1.92 15.86 22.17
N SER A 2 1.51 14.96 23.05
CA SER A 2 1.72 13.52 22.87
C SER A 2 0.48 12.99 22.17
N ARG A 3 0.61 12.61 20.89
CA ARG A 3 -0.47 11.91 20.20
C ARG A 3 -0.73 10.63 20.98
N GLU A 4 -1.88 10.54 21.63
CA GLU A 4 -2.38 9.31 22.22
C GLU A 4 -2.28 8.24 21.13
N GLN A 5 -1.33 7.31 21.28
CA GLN A 5 -1.32 6.08 20.50
C GLN A 5 -2.47 5.25 21.05
N ASN A 6 -3.69 5.60 20.65
CA ASN A 6 -4.84 4.73 20.80
C ASN A 6 -4.46 3.42 20.10
N GLU A 7 -4.45 2.31 20.84
CA GLU A 7 -4.24 0.97 20.28
C GLU A 7 -5.30 0.73 19.22
N ASP A 8 -4.91 0.97 17.97
CA ASP A 8 -5.75 0.73 16.81
C ASP A 8 -5.77 -0.76 16.57
N THR A 9 -6.74 -1.42 17.20
CA THR A 9 -7.00 -2.87 17.08
C THR A 9 -7.71 -3.23 15.77
N THR A 10 -7.89 -2.26 14.87
CA THR A 10 -8.53 -2.49 13.58
C THR A 10 -7.63 -3.35 12.71
N VAL A 11 -8.24 -4.37 12.10
CA VAL A 11 -7.56 -5.16 11.07
C VAL A 11 -7.62 -4.40 9.75
N TYR A 12 -6.44 -4.22 9.16
CA TYR A 12 -6.25 -3.67 7.83
C TYR A 12 -5.76 -4.76 6.90
N ARG A 13 -5.96 -4.53 5.60
CA ARG A 13 -5.31 -5.26 4.51
C ARG A 13 -4.49 -4.29 3.66
N VAL A 14 -3.45 -4.81 3.05
CA VAL A 14 -2.61 -4.05 2.13
C VAL A 14 -3.18 -4.20 0.73
N VAL A 15 -3.45 -3.06 0.10
CA VAL A 15 -3.99 -2.98 -1.26
C VAL A 15 -2.98 -2.29 -2.18
N VAL A 16 -3.01 -2.66 -3.46
CA VAL A 16 -2.17 -2.09 -4.51
C VAL A 16 -3.04 -1.65 -5.68
N ASN A 17 -2.69 -0.53 -6.30
CA ASN A 17 -3.36 -0.05 -7.52
C ASN A 17 -2.56 -0.39 -8.78
N HIS A 18 -3.13 -0.03 -9.94
CA HIS A 18 -2.51 -0.26 -11.26
C HIS A 18 -1.20 0.53 -11.50
N GLU A 19 -0.87 1.52 -10.67
CA GLU A 19 0.40 2.25 -10.71
C GLU A 19 1.44 1.69 -9.74
N GLU A 20 1.20 0.51 -9.15
CA GLU A 20 2.03 -0.12 -8.12
C GLU A 20 2.19 0.72 -6.84
N GLN A 21 1.18 1.54 -6.52
CA GLN A 21 1.13 2.28 -5.27
C GLN A 21 0.45 1.43 -4.21
N TYR A 22 1.06 1.36 -3.03
CA TYR A 22 0.58 0.56 -1.91
C TYR A 22 -0.14 1.44 -0.89
N SER A 23 -1.22 0.90 -0.31
CA SER A 23 -1.95 1.54 0.79
C SER A 23 -2.50 0.48 1.75
N ILE A 24 -2.93 0.91 2.93
CA ILE A 24 -3.69 0.08 3.87
C ILE A 24 -5.16 0.44 3.79
N TRP A 25 -6.04 -0.55 3.84
CA TRP A 25 -7.49 -0.40 3.78
C TRP A 25 -8.15 -1.25 4.88
N PRO A 26 -9.20 -0.78 5.56
CA PRO A 26 -9.87 -1.57 6.58
C PRO A 26 -10.43 -2.88 6.00
N ASP A 27 -10.15 -4.00 6.67
CA ASP A 27 -10.46 -5.34 6.14
C ASP A 27 -11.97 -5.62 6.02
N TYR A 28 -12.77 -4.93 6.84
CA TYR A 28 -14.22 -5.04 6.86
C TYR A 28 -14.93 -4.21 5.77
N LEU A 29 -14.20 -3.39 5.01
CA LEU A 29 -14.75 -2.63 3.91
C LEU A 29 -14.46 -3.31 2.56
N PRO A 30 -15.39 -3.23 1.59
CA PRO A 30 -15.11 -3.68 0.24
C PRO A 30 -13.93 -2.89 -0.36
N ILE A 31 -13.10 -3.57 -1.14
CA ILE A 31 -11.96 -2.95 -1.81
C ILE A 31 -12.49 -1.99 -2.89
N PRO A 32 -12.03 -0.72 -2.92
CA PRO A 32 -12.44 0.22 -3.95
C PRO A 32 -12.05 -0.23 -5.35
N LEU A 33 -12.81 0.20 -6.36
CA LEU A 33 -12.50 -0.08 -7.77
C LEU A 33 -11.09 0.45 -8.12
N GLY A 34 -10.32 -0.35 -8.86
CA GLY A 34 -8.96 0.00 -9.28
C GLY A 34 -7.87 -0.34 -8.25
N TRP A 35 -8.25 -0.89 -7.10
CA TRP A 35 -7.36 -1.46 -6.10
C TRP A 35 -7.52 -2.98 -6.05
N SER A 36 -6.45 -3.67 -5.69
CA SER A 36 -6.39 -5.13 -5.57
C SER A 36 -5.79 -5.52 -4.22
N ASP A 37 -6.26 -6.64 -3.67
CA ASP A 37 -5.70 -7.22 -2.45
C ASP A 37 -4.31 -7.80 -2.73
N THR A 38 -3.35 -7.54 -1.83
CA THR A 38 -2.01 -8.12 -1.92
C THR A 38 -1.89 -9.45 -1.15
N GLY A 39 -2.91 -9.82 -0.37
CA GLY A 39 -2.93 -11.00 0.49
C GLY A 39 -2.35 -10.76 1.90
N LYS A 40 -1.77 -9.57 2.17
CA LYS A 40 -1.31 -9.19 3.51
C LYS A 40 -2.42 -8.48 4.29
N ASN A 41 -2.74 -9.00 5.47
CA ASN A 41 -3.60 -8.35 6.47
C ASN A 41 -2.94 -8.41 7.86
N GLY A 42 -3.48 -7.62 8.79
CA GLY A 42 -3.01 -7.54 10.16
C GLY A 42 -3.33 -6.19 10.80
N LEU A 43 -2.67 -5.89 11.90
CA LEU A 43 -2.78 -4.57 12.51
C LEU A 43 -2.12 -3.51 11.63
N LYS A 44 -2.43 -2.24 11.93
CA LYS A 44 -1.91 -1.09 11.20
C LYS A 44 -0.39 -1.11 11.05
N ASP A 45 0.35 -1.34 12.14
CA ASP A 45 1.80 -1.33 12.11
C ASP A 45 2.39 -2.50 11.30
N GLU A 46 1.78 -3.68 11.36
CA GLU A 46 2.21 -4.84 10.57
C GLU A 46 2.01 -4.60 9.07
N CYS A 47 0.87 -4.01 8.70
CA CYS A 47 0.56 -3.67 7.31
C CYS A 47 1.50 -2.57 6.80
N LEU A 48 1.77 -1.53 7.60
CA LEU A 48 2.70 -0.46 7.24
C LEU A 48 4.15 -0.96 7.12
N ALA A 49 4.57 -1.87 7.99
CA ALA A 49 5.89 -2.50 7.91
C ALA A 49 6.03 -3.29 6.60
N TYR A 50 5.03 -4.07 6.21
CA TYR A 50 5.01 -4.76 4.93
C TYR A 50 5.06 -3.79 3.74
N VAL A 51 4.25 -2.74 3.75
CA VAL A 51 4.26 -1.71 2.68
C VAL A 51 5.66 -1.10 2.54
N LYS A 52 6.34 -0.80 3.66
CA LYS A 52 7.70 -0.27 3.64
C LYS A 52 8.73 -1.26 3.06
N GLU A 53 8.53 -2.56 3.27
CA GLU A 53 9.40 -3.61 2.74
C GLU A 53 9.21 -3.79 1.23
N VAL A 54 7.96 -3.81 0.75
CA VAL A 54 7.67 -4.11 -0.66
C VAL A 54 7.71 -2.89 -1.57
N TRP A 55 7.36 -1.70 -1.06
CA TRP A 55 7.33 -0.46 -1.83
C TRP A 55 8.71 0.21 -1.88
N THR A 56 9.67 -0.51 -2.47
CA THR A 56 11.09 -0.10 -2.54
C THR A 56 11.36 1.00 -3.55
N ASP A 57 10.52 1.11 -4.58
CA ASP A 57 10.58 2.17 -5.57
C ASP A 57 9.23 2.89 -5.59
N MET A 58 9.25 4.18 -5.27
CA MET A 58 8.05 5.01 -5.18
C MET A 58 7.70 5.73 -6.49
N ARG A 59 8.47 5.52 -7.56
CA ARG A 59 8.15 6.06 -8.88
C ARG A 59 6.90 5.37 -9.42
N PRO A 60 5.90 6.11 -9.95
CA PRO A 60 4.76 5.50 -10.61
C PRO A 60 5.20 4.59 -11.75
N LEU A 61 4.51 3.45 -11.94
CA LEU A 61 4.78 2.50 -13.02
C LEU A 61 4.85 3.20 -14.39
N SER A 62 3.93 4.15 -14.63
CA SER A 62 3.86 4.93 -15.86
C SER A 62 5.12 5.76 -16.13
N LEU A 63 5.80 6.25 -15.09
CA LEU A 63 7.06 6.97 -15.22
C LEU A 63 8.22 6.01 -15.53
N ARG A 64 8.26 4.83 -14.88
CA ARG A 64 9.29 3.82 -15.15
C ARG A 64 9.25 3.35 -16.60
N GLN A 65 8.06 3.02 -17.11
CA GLN A 65 7.86 2.59 -18.49
C GLN A 65 8.34 3.64 -19.51
N LYS A 66 8.08 4.92 -19.24
CA LYS A 66 8.56 6.03 -20.09
C LYS A 66 10.09 6.13 -20.08
N MET A 67 10.74 5.95 -18.94
CA MET A 67 12.20 6.00 -18.83
C MET A 67 12.87 4.80 -19.52
N GLU A 68 12.30 3.59 -19.40
CA GLU A 68 12.79 2.39 -20.11
C GLU A 68 12.66 2.53 -21.63
N THR A 69 11.55 3.10 -22.10
CA THR A 69 11.31 3.32 -23.53
C THR A 69 12.25 4.37 -24.12
N SER A 70 12.54 5.45 -23.38
CA SER A 70 13.46 6.51 -23.84
C SER A 70 14.94 6.13 -23.79
N ALA A 71 15.31 5.06 -23.09
CA ALA A 71 16.67 4.55 -23.02
C ALA A 71 17.02 3.55 -24.15
N ARG A 72 16.05 3.23 -25.03
CA ARG A 72 16.21 2.33 -26.17
C ARG A 72 16.30 3.11 -27.48
#